data_AF-A0A931U9W0-F1
#
_entry.id   AF-A0A931U9W0-F1
#
_cell.length_a   1.000
_cell.length_b   1.000
_cell.length_c   1.000
_cell.angle_alpha   90.00
_cell.angle_beta   90.00
_cell.angle_gamma   90.00
#
_symmetry.space_group_name_H-M   'P 1'
#
loop_
_entity.id
_entity.type
_entity.pdbx_description
1 polymer ?
#
loop_
_entity_poly.entity_id
_entity_poly.type
_entity_poly.pdbx_seq_one_letter_code
_entity_poly.pdbx_strand_id
1 'polypeptide(L)'
;MTTNLGVLSNTQAEILPKLSFLSNRGFYLAGGTALALQLAHRTSLDFDFYNIRHFDRKKLYQKIDELFKDESSKLASKKTRFFAE
;
A
#
# COMPACT_ATOMS: atom_id res chain seq x y z
N MET A 1 4.95 -21.00 -0.78
CA MET A 1 3.80 -20.46 -0.02
C MET A 1 2.91 -19.71 -0.99
N THR A 2 1.60 -19.97 -0.97
CA THR A 2 0.64 -19.38 -1.91
C THR A 2 0.12 -18.07 -1.33
N THR A 3 0.13 -17.00 -2.14
CA THR A 3 -0.38 -15.68 -1.74
C THR A 3 -1.86 -15.58 -2.14
N ASN A 4 -2.75 -15.36 -1.16
CA ASN A 4 -4.20 -15.28 -1.37
C ASN A 4 -4.63 -13.83 -1.60
N LEU A 5 -4.65 -13.39 -2.86
CA LEU A 5 -5.02 -12.02 -3.21
C LEU A 5 -6.51 -11.69 -2.97
N GLY A 6 -7.37 -12.70 -2.78
CA GLY A 6 -8.80 -12.52 -2.51
C GLY A 6 -9.13 -11.85 -1.17
N VAL A 7 -8.13 -11.68 -0.28
CA VAL A 7 -8.29 -10.91 0.96
C VAL A 7 -8.16 -9.39 0.76
N LEU A 8 -7.67 -8.97 -0.41
CA LEU A 8 -7.47 -7.55 -0.73
C LEU A 8 -8.76 -6.97 -1.33
N SER A 9 -9.07 -5.73 -0.96
CA SER A 9 -10.06 -4.93 -1.69
C SER A 9 -9.55 -4.55 -3.08
N ASN A 10 -10.46 -4.13 -3.98
CA ASN A 10 -10.10 -3.67 -5.32
C ASN A 10 -9.04 -2.56 -5.29
N THR A 11 -9.20 -1.58 -4.41
CA THR A 11 -8.22 -0.48 -4.24
C THR A 11 -6.85 -1.02 -3.81
N GLN A 12 -6.82 -1.97 -2.88
CA GLN A 12 -5.55 -2.56 -2.43
C GLN A 12 -4.87 -3.38 -3.54
N ALA A 13 -5.65 -4.11 -4.34
CA ALA A 13 -5.14 -4.85 -5.49
C ALA A 13 -4.57 -3.91 -6.58
N GLU A 14 -5.08 -2.69 -6.71
CA GLU A 14 -4.53 -1.67 -7.60
C GLU A 14 -3.27 -0.98 -7.04
N ILE A 15 -3.19 -0.77 -5.72
CA ILE A 15 -2.07 -0.08 -5.06
C ILE A 15 -0.86 -0.99 -4.88
N LEU A 16 -1.06 -2.26 -4.49
CA LEU A 16 0.02 -3.17 -4.12
C LEU A 16 1.07 -3.33 -5.24
N PRO A 17 0.71 -3.47 -6.54
CA PRO A 17 1.68 -3.51 -7.63
C PRO A 17 2.52 -2.23 -7.76
N LYS A 18 1.94 -1.06 -7.49
CA LYS A 18 2.67 0.24 -7.52
C LYS A 18 3.75 0.32 -6.43
N LEU A 19 3.60 -0.45 -5.35
CA LEU A 19 4.56 -0.54 -4.24
C LEU A 19 5.66 -1.59 -4.48
N SER A 20 5.66 -2.31 -5.62
CA SER A 20 6.64 -3.36 -5.92
C SER A 20 8.11 -2.90 -5.87
N PHE A 21 8.40 -1.61 -6.07
CA PHE A 21 9.77 -1.07 -5.95
C PHE A 21 10.37 -1.24 -4.55
N LEU A 22 9.54 -1.43 -3.52
CA LEU A 22 9.96 -1.64 -2.14
C LEU A 22 10.72 -2.97 -1.98
N SER A 23 10.33 -4.03 -2.68
CA SER A 23 11.01 -5.34 -2.61
C SER A 23 12.46 -5.24 -3.09
N ASN A 24 12.69 -4.51 -4.19
CA ASN A 24 14.03 -4.23 -4.72
C ASN A 24 14.92 -3.43 -3.74
N ARG A 25 14.30 -2.74 -2.77
CA ARG A 25 15.00 -1.99 -1.71
C ARG A 25 15.15 -2.79 -0.41
N GLY A 26 14.77 -4.07 -0.41
CA GLY A 26 14.88 -4.96 0.74
C GLY A 26 13.74 -4.82 1.74
N PHE A 27 12.64 -4.15 1.38
CA PHE A 27 11.44 -4.13 2.21
C PHE A 27 10.63 -5.41 2.02
N TYR A 28 10.00 -5.85 3.09
CA TYR A 28 9.04 -6.94 3.09
C TYR A 28 7.75 -6.50 3.77
N LEU A 29 6.62 -7.04 3.29
CA LEU A 29 5.33 -6.83 3.92
C LEU A 29 5.25 -7.69 5.19
N ALA A 30 4.87 -7.09 6.30
CA ALA A 30 4.65 -7.79 7.55
C ALA A 30 3.28 -7.40 8.14
N GLY A 31 3.07 -7.77 9.41
CA GLY A 31 1.84 -7.42 10.13
C GLY A 31 0.62 -8.20 9.66
N GLY A 32 -0.56 -7.62 9.93
CA GLY A 32 -1.84 -8.28 9.73
C GLY A 32 -2.12 -8.65 8.27
N THR A 33 -1.69 -7.80 7.34
CA THR A 33 -1.94 -8.00 5.91
C THR A 33 -1.03 -9.06 5.30
N ALA A 34 0.23 -9.17 5.74
CA ALA A 34 1.08 -10.27 5.34
C ALA A 34 0.51 -11.63 5.78
N LEU A 35 0.03 -11.71 7.03
CA LEU A 35 -0.59 -12.93 7.55
C LEU A 35 -1.92 -13.25 6.87
N ALA A 36 -2.72 -12.22 6.57
CA ALA A 36 -3.97 -12.36 5.82
C ALA A 36 -3.72 -12.93 4.42
N LEU A 37 -2.70 -12.43 3.71
CA LEU A 37 -2.31 -12.94 2.40
C LEU A 37 -1.83 -14.40 2.45
N GLN A 38 -1.16 -14.81 3.51
CA GLN A 38 -0.69 -16.19 3.65
C GLN A 38 -1.81 -17.17 4.02
N LEU A 39 -2.67 -16.82 4.97
CA LEU A 39 -3.65 -17.73 5.55
C LEU A 39 -5.07 -17.59 4.98
N ALA A 40 -5.37 -16.52 4.24
CA ALA A 40 -6.72 -16.15 3.83
C ALA A 40 -7.75 -16.05 4.98
N HIS A 41 -7.28 -15.89 6.22
CA HIS A 41 -8.12 -16.03 7.42
C HIS A 41 -9.01 -14.80 7.71
N ARG A 42 -8.65 -13.63 7.19
CA ARG A 42 -9.39 -12.37 7.33
C ARG A 42 -8.96 -11.36 6.27
N THR A 43 -9.69 -10.27 6.17
CA THR A 43 -9.26 -9.06 5.44
C THR A 43 -8.45 -8.14 6.36
N SER A 44 -7.58 -7.33 5.77
CA SER A 44 -6.76 -6.33 6.47
C SER A 44 -6.50 -5.16 5.52
N LEU A 45 -6.65 -3.93 6.01
CA LEU A 45 -6.68 -2.73 5.16
C LEU A 45 -5.29 -2.11 4.93
N ASP A 46 -4.42 -2.17 5.94
CA ASP A 46 -3.16 -1.42 5.93
C ASP A 46 -1.99 -2.26 5.37
N PHE A 47 -1.06 -1.65 4.65
CA PHE A 47 0.17 -2.32 4.24
C PHE A 47 1.35 -1.90 5.11
N ASP A 48 1.79 -2.79 6.00
CA ASP A 48 2.97 -2.52 6.84
C ASP A 48 4.24 -3.08 6.19
N PHE A 49 5.09 -2.19 5.67
CA PHE A 49 6.39 -2.57 5.11
C PHE A 49 7.53 -2.32 6.10
N TYR A 50 8.40 -3.31 6.24
CA TYR A 50 9.56 -3.25 7.11
C TYR A 50 10.84 -3.50 6.33
N ASN A 51 11.95 -2.96 6.81
CA ASN A 51 13.28 -3.20 6.27
C ASN A 51 14.27 -3.38 7.43
N ILE A 52 15.15 -4.36 7.33
CA ILE A 52 16.18 -4.64 8.34
C ILE A 52 17.38 -3.69 8.17
N ARG A 53 17.56 -3.16 6.95
CA ARG A 53 18.67 -2.26 6.62
C ARG A 53 18.26 -0.81 6.84
N HIS A 54 19.25 0.03 7.16
CA HIS A 54 19.06 1.47 7.17
C HIS A 54 18.67 1.96 5.77
N PHE A 55 17.75 2.91 5.70
CA PHE A 55 17.32 3.54 4.45
C PHE A 55 17.05 5.03 4.66
N ASP A 56 17.21 5.79 3.59
CA ASP A 56 16.90 7.22 3.57
C ASP A 56 15.38 7.42 3.49
N ARG A 57 14.79 7.83 4.62
CA ARG A 57 13.35 8.11 4.72
C ARG A 57 12.91 9.18 3.74
N LYS A 58 13.72 10.24 3.54
CA LYS A 58 13.35 11.37 2.67
C LYS A 58 13.24 10.92 1.21
N LYS A 59 14.23 10.14 0.73
CA LYS A 59 14.19 9.56 -0.62
C LYS A 59 13.02 8.59 -0.81
N LEU A 60 12.66 7.83 0.23
CA LEU A 60 11.51 6.95 0.18
C LEU A 60 10.20 7.75 0.07
N TYR A 61 10.01 8.77 0.91
CA TYR A 61 8.83 9.64 0.86
C TYR A 61 8.69 10.34 -0.48
N GLN A 62 9.78 10.89 -1.02
CA GLN A 62 9.76 11.52 -2.35
C GLN A 62 9.31 10.54 -3.43
N LYS A 63 9.81 9.29 -3.39
CA LYS A 63 9.44 8.29 -4.40
C LYS A 63 7.97 7.89 -4.29
N ILE A 64 7.44 7.78 -3.08
CA ILE A 64 6.03 7.49 -2.83
C ILE A 64 5.17 8.67 -3.33
N ASP A 65 5.54 9.91 -2.99
CA ASP A 65 4.81 11.10 -3.41
C ASP A 65 4.76 11.22 -4.94
N GLU A 66 5.88 10.99 -5.63
CA GLU A 66 5.92 10.92 -7.10
C GLU A 66 4.99 9.85 -7.69
N LEU A 67 4.93 8.66 -7.09
CA LEU A 67 4.12 7.54 -7.57
C LEU A 67 2.61 7.77 -7.40
N PHE A 68 2.21 8.56 -6.41
CA PHE A 68 0.80 8.77 -6.05
C PHE A 68 0.31 10.21 -6.27
N LYS A 69 1.10 11.07 -6.91
CA LYS A 69 0.79 12.47 -7.20
C LYS A 69 -0.56 12.68 -7.92
N ASP A 70 -0.93 11.74 -8.79
CA ASP A 70 -2.18 11.78 -9.56
C ASP A 70 -3.38 11.22 -8.79
N GLU A 71 -3.16 10.45 -7.71
CA GLU A 71 -4.25 9.88 -6.89
C GLU A 71 -4.63 10.82 -5.74
N SER A 72 -3.68 11.57 -5.18
CA SER A 72 -3.93 12.59 -4.17
C SER A 72 -4.75 13.77 -4.72
N SER A 73 -4.57 14.11 -6.00
CA SER A 73 -5.38 15.12 -6.71
C SER A 73 -6.83 14.65 -6.99
N LYS A 74 -7.06 13.34 -7.20
CA LYS A 74 -8.41 12.76 -7.32
C LYS A 74 -9.15 12.65 -5.98
N LEU A 75 -8.44 12.45 -4.87
CA LEU A 75 -9.05 12.40 -3.55
C LEU A 75 -9.55 13.80 -3.11
N ALA A 76 -8.81 14.86 -3.46
CA ALA A 76 -9.23 16.24 -3.22
C ALA A 76 -10.52 16.60 -3.98
N SER A 77 -10.68 16.16 -5.23
CA SER A 77 -11.90 16.43 -6.01
C SER A 77 -13.11 15.61 -5.53
N LYS A 78 -12.90 14.43 -4.93
CA LYS A 78 -13.99 13.63 -4.32
C LYS A 78 -14.45 14.19 -2.97
N LYS A 79 -13.56 14.77 -2.17
CA LYS A 79 -13.90 15.32 -0.85
C LYS A 79 -14.84 16.53 -0.92
N THR A 80 -14.82 17.30 -2.02
CA THR A 80 -15.69 18.47 -2.23
C THR A 80 -17.15 18.11 -2.53
N ARG A 81 -17.48 16.85 -2.82
CA ARG A 81 -18.86 16.43 -3.15
C ARG A 81 -19.67 15.84 -1.98
N PHE A 82 -19.07 15.64 -0.80
CA PHE A 82 -19.76 15.01 0.34
C PHE A 82 -20.16 15.99 1.46
N PHE A 83 -19.93 17.31 1.30
CA PHE A 83 -20.29 18.34 2.28
C PHE A 83 -21.35 19.31 1.77
N ALA A 84 -22.19 18.86 0.82
CA ALA A 84 -23.32 19.64 0.32
C ALA A 84 -24.62 18.84 0.47
N GLU A 85 -25.00 18.57 1.71
CA GLU A 85 -26.39 18.34 2.16
C GLU A 85 -26.55 18.93 3.56
#